data_AF-A0A9E6AKB4-F1
#
_entry.id   AF-A0A9E6AKB4-F1
#
_cell.length_a   1.000
_cell.length_b   1.000
_cell.length_c   1.000
_cell.angle_alpha   90.00
_cell.angle_beta   90.00
_cell.angle_gamma   90.00
#
_symmetry.space_group_name_H-M   'P 1'
#
loop_
_entity.id
_entity.type
_entity.pdbx_description
1 polymer ?
#
loop_
_entity_poly.entity_id
_entity_poly.type
_entity_poly.pdbx_seq_one_letter_code
_entity_poly.pdbx_strand_id
1 'polypeptide(L)'
;MNKTQAKKFKKLLEAKRAEIVGRAQQTLEQDMSLDADDLPDEMDLASSEYLQAFTFRLRGREKAFLDKIQKALDRIDEGTFGVCEECDEPVSVKRLEARPETTLCIRCKEDQERVERDFS
;
A
#
# COMPACT_ATOMS: atom_id res chain seq x y z
N MET A 1 17.48 -13.01 -8.40
CA MET A 1 16.67 -12.15 -9.30
C MET A 1 17.57 -11.58 -10.39
N ASN A 2 17.14 -11.48 -11.66
CA ASN A 2 17.96 -10.84 -12.71
C ASN A 2 17.75 -9.31 -12.73
N LYS A 3 18.79 -8.54 -13.09
CA LYS A 3 18.77 -7.07 -13.18
C LYS A 3 17.63 -6.54 -14.07
N THR A 4 17.33 -7.23 -15.17
CA THR A 4 16.22 -6.86 -16.07
C THR A 4 14.85 -7.02 -15.40
N GLN A 5 14.66 -8.10 -14.63
CA GLN A 5 13.42 -8.34 -13.90
C GLN A 5 13.26 -7.32 -12.76
N ALA A 6 14.32 -7.05 -12.00
CA ALA A 6 14.31 -6.04 -10.95
C ALA A 6 13.91 -4.64 -11.48
N LYS A 7 14.43 -4.24 -12.66
CA LYS A 7 14.02 -2.98 -13.32
C LYS A 7 12.55 -2.97 -13.72
N LYS A 8 11.99 -4.10 -14.18
CA LYS A 8 10.56 -4.22 -14.49
C LYS A 8 9.71 -4.01 -13.24
N PHE A 9 10.06 -4.67 -12.14
CA PHE A 9 9.34 -4.52 -10.87
C PHE A 9 9.48 -3.11 -10.27
N LYS A 10 10.66 -2.48 -10.38
CA LYS A 10 10.86 -1.09 -9.97
C LYS A 10 9.89 -0.13 -10.66
N LYS A 11 9.80 -0.19 -11.99
CA LYS A 11 8.84 0.63 -12.76
C LYS A 11 7.39 0.39 -12.34
N LEU A 12 7.02 -0.86 -12.09
CA LEU A 12 5.67 -1.23 -11.65
C LEU A 12 5.36 -0.64 -10.27
N LEU A 13 6.29 -0.72 -9.32
CA LEU A 13 6.17 -0.17 -7.97
C LEU A 13 6.12 1.35 -7.99
N GLU A 14 6.96 2.01 -8.78
CA GLU A 14 6.94 3.47 -8.97
C GLU A 14 5.61 3.96 -9.57
N ALA A 15 5.08 3.25 -10.56
CA ALA A 15 3.78 3.57 -11.15
C ALA A 15 2.64 3.45 -10.12
N LYS A 16 2.62 2.35 -9.34
CA LYS A 16 1.65 2.18 -8.24
C LYS A 16 1.79 3.28 -7.18
N ARG A 17 3.02 3.64 -6.80
CA ARG A 17 3.29 4.73 -5.85
C ARG A 17 2.69 6.04 -6.36
N ALA A 18 2.95 6.38 -7.62
CA ALA A 18 2.44 7.60 -8.24
C ALA A 18 0.91 7.62 -8.32
N GLU A 19 0.28 6.49 -8.64
CA GLU A 19 -1.19 6.36 -8.66
C GLU A 19 -1.81 6.64 -7.28
N ILE A 20 -1.27 6.04 -6.21
CA ILE A 20 -1.80 6.24 -4.85
C ILE A 20 -1.60 7.69 -4.40
N VAL A 21 -0.43 8.27 -4.66
CA VAL A 21 -0.14 9.67 -4.32
C VAL A 21 -1.06 10.61 -5.09
N GLY A 22 -1.30 10.36 -6.39
CA GLY A 22 -2.22 11.15 -7.19
C GLY A 22 -3.66 11.09 -6.67
N ARG A 23 -4.14 9.90 -6.30
CA ARG A 23 -5.47 9.75 -5.66
C ARG A 23 -5.55 10.47 -4.31
N ALA A 24 -4.46 10.52 -3.54
CA ALA A 24 -4.42 11.24 -2.27
C ALA A 24 -4.48 12.77 -2.48
N GLN A 25 -3.75 13.28 -3.49
CA GLN A 25 -3.81 14.69 -3.88
C GLN A 25 -5.22 15.10 -4.33
N GLN A 26 -5.87 14.28 -5.16
CA GLN A 26 -7.25 14.54 -5.59
C GLN A 26 -8.24 14.64 -4.42
N THR A 27 -8.16 13.75 -3.43
CA THR A 27 -9.03 13.86 -2.24
C THR A 27 -8.76 15.11 -1.41
N LEU A 28 -7.50 15.57 -1.32
CA LEU A 28 -7.20 16.82 -0.65
C LEU A 28 -7.81 18.02 -1.39
N GLU A 29 -7.78 18.00 -2.73
CA GLU A 29 -8.30 19.06 -3.58
C GLU A 29 -9.84 19.06 -3.66
N GLN A 30 -10.48 17.89 -3.65
CA GLN A 30 -11.91 17.71 -3.95
C GLN A 30 -12.78 17.39 -2.73
N ASP A 31 -12.30 16.59 -1.78
CA ASP A 31 -13.12 16.11 -0.65
C ASP A 31 -12.86 16.88 0.65
N MET A 32 -11.77 17.65 0.72
CA MET A 32 -11.35 18.39 1.91
C MET A 32 -11.27 19.90 1.69
N SER A 33 -11.63 20.39 0.50
CA SER A 33 -11.89 21.80 0.24
C SER A 33 -13.33 22.10 0.69
N LEU A 34 -13.45 22.92 1.75
CA LEU A 34 -14.75 23.40 2.20
C LEU A 34 -15.05 24.70 1.45
N ASP A 35 -15.88 24.62 0.42
CA ASP A 35 -16.56 25.80 -0.10
C ASP A 35 -17.57 26.29 0.94
N ALA A 36 -17.60 27.60 1.20
CA ALA A 36 -18.45 28.18 2.24
C ALA A 36 -19.96 27.95 1.99
N ASP A 37 -20.33 27.60 0.75
CA ASP A 37 -21.69 27.28 0.32
C ASP A 37 -22.07 25.80 0.50
N ASP A 38 -21.13 24.92 0.88
CA ASP A 38 -21.29 23.45 0.96
C ASP A 38 -21.28 22.92 2.41
N LEU A 39 -21.68 23.78 3.36
CA LEU A 39 -21.72 23.43 4.79
C LEU A 39 -22.89 22.47 5.07
N PRO A 40 -22.65 21.30 5.69
CA PRO A 40 -23.73 20.37 6.01
C PRO A 40 -24.75 21.02 6.95
N ASP A 41 -26.03 20.82 6.69
CA ASP A 41 -27.09 21.16 7.64
C ASP A 41 -27.14 20.14 8.81
N GLU A 42 -27.99 20.38 9.80
CA GLU A 42 -28.10 19.51 10.98
C GLU A 42 -28.49 18.06 10.63
N MET A 43 -29.19 17.83 9.51
CA MET A 43 -29.59 16.49 9.06
C MET A 43 -28.45 15.78 8.31
N ASP A 44 -27.65 16.54 7.57
CA ASP A 44 -26.54 16.03 6.75
C ASP A 44 -25.23 15.86 7.53
N LEU A 45 -25.10 16.52 8.69
CA LEU A 45 -23.88 16.47 9.52
C LEU A 45 -23.44 15.04 9.82
N ALA A 46 -24.36 14.19 10.31
CA ALA A 46 -24.02 12.81 10.67
C ALA A 46 -23.51 11.99 9.48
N SER A 47 -24.08 12.22 8.29
CA SER A 47 -23.66 11.56 7.05
C SER A 47 -22.29 12.05 6.60
N SER A 48 -22.05 13.37 6.66
CA SER A 48 -20.77 13.98 6.27
C SER A 48 -19.61 13.52 7.15
N GLU A 49 -19.81 13.47 8.48
CA GLU A 49 -18.80 13.00 9.43
C GLU A 49 -18.46 11.53 9.22
N TYR A 50 -19.47 10.69 8.93
CA TYR A 50 -19.26 9.29 8.62
C TYR A 50 -18.41 9.10 7.35
N LEU A 51 -18.73 9.82 6.28
CA LEU A 51 -17.97 9.78 5.03
C LEU A 51 -16.53 10.25 5.24
N GLN A 52 -16.34 11.33 5.99
CA GLN A 52 -15.01 11.85 6.32
C GLN A 52 -14.19 10.81 7.11
N ALA A 53 -14.77 10.20 8.15
CA ALA A 53 -14.12 9.16 8.94
C ALA A 53 -13.77 7.93 8.08
N PHE A 54 -14.65 7.54 7.15
CA PHE A 54 -14.40 6.48 6.20
C PHE A 54 -13.23 6.80 5.28
N THR A 55 -13.20 8.00 4.70
CA THR A 55 -12.11 8.48 3.85
C THR A 55 -10.77 8.47 4.59
N PHE A 56 -10.71 8.95 5.83
CA PHE A 56 -9.49 8.88 6.65
C PHE A 56 -8.99 7.45 6.86
N ARG A 57 -9.89 6.49 7.14
CA ARG A 57 -9.51 5.07 7.28
C ARG A 57 -8.95 4.50 5.98
N LEU A 58 -9.56 4.83 4.83
CA LEU A 58 -9.07 4.42 3.53
C LEU A 58 -7.67 4.98 3.26
N ARG A 59 -7.46 6.27 3.50
CA ARG A 59 -6.14 6.93 3.36
C ARG A 59 -5.08 6.34 4.28
N GLY A 60 -5.46 5.98 5.51
CA GLY A 60 -4.58 5.27 6.43
C GLY A 60 -4.09 3.93 5.88
N ARG A 61 -4.98 3.14 5.25
CA ARG A 61 -4.60 1.87 4.61
C ARG A 61 -3.67 2.06 3.41
N GLU A 62 -3.92 3.10 2.61
CA GLU A 62 -3.07 3.44 1.47
C GLU A 62 -1.67 3.89 1.90
N LYS A 63 -1.56 4.66 2.99
CA LYS A 63 -0.28 5.02 3.60
C LYS A 63 0.50 3.77 4.01
N ALA A 64 -0.13 2.84 4.73
CA ALA A 64 0.52 1.58 5.12
C ALA A 64 0.95 0.73 3.91
N PHE A 65 0.23 0.82 2.79
CA PHE A 65 0.60 0.17 1.54
C PHE A 65 1.78 0.88 0.84
N LEU A 66 1.82 2.21 0.86
CA LEU A 66 2.96 2.99 0.37
C LEU A 66 4.25 2.66 1.11
N ASP A 67 4.19 2.44 2.43
CA ASP A 67 5.35 2.04 3.22
C ASP A 67 5.90 0.67 2.74
N LYS A 68 5.02 -0.27 2.38
CA LYS A 68 5.42 -1.56 1.79
C LYS A 68 6.06 -1.39 0.41
N ILE A 69 5.50 -0.51 -0.43
CA ILE A 69 6.09 -0.18 -1.73
C ILE A 69 7.48 0.42 -1.56
N GLN A 70 7.64 1.36 -0.63
CA GLN A 70 8.92 2.01 -0.38
C GLN A 70 9.97 1.00 0.05
N LYS A 71 9.62 0.14 1.02
CA LYS A 71 10.51 -0.95 1.46
C LYS A 71 10.91 -1.87 0.30
N ALA A 72 9.98 -2.21 -0.60
CA ALA A 72 10.30 -3.02 -1.77
C ALA A 72 11.25 -2.30 -2.75
N LEU A 73 11.09 -0.98 -2.94
CA LEU A 73 12.00 -0.16 -3.76
C LEU A 73 13.40 -0.08 -3.15
N ASP A 74 13.51 0.16 -1.85
CA ASP A 74 14.80 0.21 -1.13
C ASP A 74 15.57 -1.10 -1.32
N ARG A 75 14.87 -2.24 -1.21
CA ARG A 75 15.44 -3.56 -1.44
C ARG A 75 15.88 -3.83 -2.87
N ILE A 76 15.23 -3.19 -3.85
CA ILE A 76 15.69 -3.24 -5.24
C ILE A 76 17.02 -2.51 -5.36
N ASP A 77 17.15 -1.35 -4.71
CA ASP A 77 18.35 -0.51 -4.76
C ASP A 77 19.52 -1.16 -4.00
N GLU A 78 19.24 -1.87 -2.90
CA GLU A 78 20.21 -2.69 -2.14
C GLU A 78 20.55 -4.03 -2.82
N GLY A 79 19.79 -4.45 -3.83
CA GLY A 79 19.99 -5.72 -4.52
C GLY A 79 19.47 -6.96 -3.77
N THR A 80 18.71 -6.79 -2.69
CA THR A 80 18.12 -7.86 -1.88
C THR A 80 16.69 -8.24 -2.32
N PHE A 81 16.15 -7.59 -3.35
CA PHE A 81 14.80 -7.84 -3.85
C PHE A 81 14.60 -9.28 -4.37
N GLY A 82 13.48 -9.87 -3.96
CA GLY A 82 13.10 -11.25 -4.32
C GLY A 82 13.69 -12.32 -3.40
N VAL A 83 14.19 -11.94 -2.23
CA VAL A 83 14.59 -12.83 -1.13
C VAL A 83 13.61 -12.65 0.03
N CYS A 84 13.28 -13.68 0.80
CA CYS A 84 12.43 -13.55 1.98
C CYS A 84 13.21 -12.89 3.12
N GLU A 85 12.61 -11.95 3.85
CA GLU A 85 13.25 -11.31 5.02
C GLU A 85 13.35 -12.21 6.25
N GLU A 86 12.57 -13.28 6.30
CA GLU A 86 12.45 -14.12 7.49
C GLU A 86 13.26 -15.42 7.39
N CYS A 87 13.29 -16.03 6.20
CA CYS A 87 13.98 -17.31 5.98
C CYS A 87 15.11 -17.24 4.95
N ASP A 88 15.40 -16.06 4.38
CA ASP A 88 16.40 -15.86 3.32
C ASP A 88 16.20 -16.72 2.05
N GLU A 89 15.05 -17.39 1.90
CA GLU A 89 14.72 -18.17 0.71
C GLU A 89 14.25 -17.27 -0.45
N PRO A 90 14.48 -17.68 -1.71
CA PRO A 90 14.01 -16.92 -2.86
C PRO A 90 12.47 -16.86 -2.91
N VAL A 91 11.94 -15.64 -3.08
CA VAL A 91 10.51 -15.41 -3.32
C VAL A 91 10.18 -15.78 -4.77
N SER A 92 9.13 -16.57 -4.97
CA SER A 92 8.75 -17.01 -6.31
C SER A 92 8.40 -15.83 -7.22
N VAL A 93 8.83 -15.89 -8.48
CA VAL A 93 8.56 -14.83 -9.46
C VAL A 93 7.05 -14.61 -9.64
N LYS A 94 6.27 -15.70 -9.70
CA LYS A 94 4.78 -15.63 -9.79
C LYS A 94 4.17 -14.83 -8.65
N ARG A 95 4.71 -14.97 -7.42
CA ARG A 95 4.24 -14.20 -6.26
C ARG A 95 4.58 -12.72 -6.41
N LEU A 96 5.79 -12.39 -6.87
CA LEU A 96 6.21 -11.00 -7.12
C LEU A 96 5.45 -10.36 -8.29
N GLU A 97 5.03 -11.14 -9.29
CA GLU A 97 4.16 -10.65 -10.37
C GLU A 97 2.76 -10.30 -9.85
N ALA A 98 2.22 -11.08 -8.90
CA ALA A 98 0.95 -10.78 -8.26
C ALA A 98 1.05 -9.64 -7.23
N ARG A 99 2.11 -9.64 -6.43
CA ARG A 99 2.32 -8.78 -5.25
C ARG A 99 3.79 -8.35 -5.17
N PRO A 100 4.24 -7.40 -6.02
CA PRO A 100 5.63 -6.95 -6.06
C PRO A 100 6.08 -6.24 -4.78
N GLU A 101 5.15 -5.75 -3.96
CA GLU A 101 5.40 -5.13 -2.66
C GLU A 101 5.73 -6.11 -1.53
N THR A 102 5.63 -7.42 -1.79
CA THR A 102 5.84 -8.43 -0.75
C THR A 102 7.32 -8.61 -0.43
N THR A 103 7.63 -8.70 0.86
CA THR A 103 8.98 -8.96 1.36
C THR A 103 9.18 -10.38 1.87
N LEU A 104 8.10 -11.18 1.92
CA LEU A 104 8.06 -12.53 2.48
C LEU A 104 7.69 -13.56 1.41
N CYS A 105 8.24 -14.76 1.54
CA CYS A 105 7.79 -15.92 0.77
C CYS A 105 6.36 -16.33 1.19
N ILE A 106 5.74 -17.27 0.46
CA ILE A 106 4.38 -17.71 0.75
C ILE A 106 4.27 -18.35 2.13
N ARG A 107 5.21 -19.23 2.50
CA ARG A 107 5.21 -19.96 3.77
C ARG A 107 5.32 -19.01 4.97
N CYS A 108 6.33 -18.15 4.97
CA CYS A 108 6.51 -17.12 6.01
C CYS A 108 5.29 -16.21 6.13
N LYS A 109 4.65 -15.86 5.00
CA LYS A 109 3.45 -15.03 5.05
C LYS A 109 2.24 -15.77 5.63
N GLU A 110 2.06 -17.05 5.29
CA GLU A 110 1.01 -17.90 5.87
C GLU A 110 1.22 -18.09 7.37
N ASP A 111 2.46 -18.30 7.82
CA ASP A 111 2.79 -18.39 9.24
C ASP A 111 2.51 -17.08 9.98
N GLN A 112 2.90 -15.94 9.40
CA GLN A 112 2.58 -14.61 9.94
C GLN A 112 1.06 -14.41 10.07
N GLU A 113 0.28 -14.75 9.04
CA GLU A 113 -1.18 -14.62 9.06
C GLU A 113 -1.85 -15.56 10.06
N ARG A 114 -1.26 -16.74 10.29
CA ARG A 114 -1.73 -17.67 11.34
C ARG A 114 -1.53 -17.07 12.73
N VAL A 115 -0.32 -16.55 13.00
CA VAL A 115 0.00 -15.87 14.26
C VAL A 115 -0.93 -14.67 14.47
N GLU A 116 -1.09 -13.80 13.47
CA GLU A 116 -2.00 -12.65 13.55
C GLU A 116 -3.44 -13.07 13.88
N ARG A 117 -3.92 -14.20 13.34
CA ARG A 117 -5.26 -14.73 13.65
C ARG A 117 -5.37 -15.27 15.07
N ASP A 118 -4.36 -15.98 15.55
CA ASP A 118 -4.37 -16.59 16.89
C ASP A 118 -4.28 -15.54 18.01
N PHE A 119 -3.78 -14.33 17.70
CA PHE A 119 -3.60 -13.22 18.64
C PHE A 119 -4.53 -12.01 18.40
N SER A 120 -5.49 -12.09 17.46
CA SER A 120 -6.50 -11.06 17.19
C SER A 120 -7.84 -11.35 17.85
#